data_AF-A0A9W4EBA7-F1
#
_entry.id   AF-A0A9W4EBA7-F1
#
_cell.length_a   1.000
_cell.length_b   1.000
_cell.length_c   1.000
_cell.angle_alpha   90.00
_cell.angle_beta   90.00
_cell.angle_gamma   90.00
#
_symmetry.space_group_name_H-M   'P 1'
#
loop_
_entity.id
_entity.type
_entity.pdbx_description
1 polymer ?
#
loop_
_entity_poly.entity_id
_entity_poly.type
_entity_poly.pdbx_seq_one_letter_code
_entity_poly.pdbx_strand_id
1 'polypeptide(L)'
;MNLSRTRPAAGVTAPLAAAVLASTIAAEPAAGERSVALHQAVAALPVAAEDRTGYNRESSFCGWIDADHDGCDTRKEVLLEEAVTAPTVTGTCTLTGGTWLSWYDDTTVDRAGALDINHVLSVPATSERGN
;
A
#
# COMPACT_ATOMS: atom_id res chain seq x y z
N MET A 1 50.27 -68.05 16.71
CA MET A 1 51.05 -67.16 17.61
C MET A 1 50.08 -66.38 18.47
N ASN A 2 50.39 -66.31 19.76
CA ASN A 2 49.57 -65.88 20.88
C ASN A 2 49.28 -64.37 20.85
N LEU A 3 48.16 -63.93 21.46
CA LEU A 3 47.92 -62.66 22.20
C LEU A 3 46.39 -62.51 22.35
N SER A 4 45.74 -62.99 23.41
CA SER A 4 45.67 -62.46 24.80
C SER A 4 44.98 -61.10 24.97
N ARG A 5 43.83 -61.17 25.69
CA ARG A 5 43.18 -60.14 26.56
C ARG A 5 42.33 -59.09 25.81
N THR A 6 41.10 -58.78 26.20
CA THR A 6 40.64 -58.36 27.55
C THR A 6 39.16 -58.67 27.85
N ARG A 7 38.86 -58.76 29.16
CA ARG A 7 37.58 -59.12 29.82
C ARG A 7 36.54 -57.98 29.85
N PRO A 8 35.25 -58.28 30.12
CA PRO A 8 34.11 -57.36 30.02
C PRO A 8 33.92 -56.52 31.29
N ALA A 9 33.30 -55.34 31.16
CA ALA A 9 32.75 -54.60 32.30
C ALA A 9 31.22 -54.63 32.22
N ALA A 10 30.61 -55.19 33.27
CA ALA A 10 29.18 -55.35 33.43
C ALA A 10 28.47 -53.99 33.45
N GLY A 11 27.51 -53.80 32.55
CA GLY A 11 26.58 -52.68 32.58
C GLY A 11 25.55 -52.91 33.68
N VAL A 12 25.58 -52.06 34.70
CA VAL A 12 24.56 -52.02 35.76
C VAL A 12 23.28 -51.44 35.17
N THR A 13 22.21 -52.23 35.13
CA THR A 13 20.86 -51.76 34.86
C THR A 13 20.27 -51.16 36.13
N ALA A 14 19.84 -49.90 36.06
CA ALA A 14 18.94 -49.31 37.02
C ALA A 14 17.73 -48.76 36.25
N PRO A 15 16.49 -49.23 36.50
CA PRO A 15 15.30 -48.57 36.01
C PRO A 15 15.03 -47.37 36.92
N LEU A 16 14.39 -46.30 36.44
CA LEU A 16 13.43 -45.51 37.24
C LEU A 16 12.83 -44.34 36.43
N ALA A 17 11.51 -44.44 36.29
CA ALA A 17 10.49 -43.37 36.25
C ALA A 17 10.61 -42.27 35.19
N ALA A 18 9.90 -42.45 34.07
CA ALA A 18 9.44 -41.35 33.24
C ALA A 18 8.28 -40.62 33.97
N ALA A 19 8.57 -39.47 34.58
CA ALA A 19 7.54 -38.56 35.06
C ALA A 19 6.91 -37.85 33.85
N VAL A 20 5.69 -38.24 33.49
CA VAL A 20 4.91 -37.51 32.46
C VAL A 20 4.32 -36.27 33.15
N LEU A 21 4.94 -35.12 32.91
CA LEU A 21 4.37 -33.82 33.26
C LEU A 21 3.23 -33.52 32.29
N ALA A 22 1.99 -33.73 32.73
CA ALA A 22 0.82 -33.23 32.02
C ALA A 22 0.74 -31.71 32.19
N SER A 23 1.28 -30.96 31.23
CA SER A 23 1.12 -29.51 31.16
C SER A 23 -0.32 -29.18 30.80
N THR A 24 -1.10 -28.71 31.77
CA THR A 24 -2.39 -28.07 31.50
C THR A 24 -2.11 -26.68 30.91
N ILE A 25 -2.17 -26.57 29.59
CA ILE A 25 -2.29 -25.27 28.91
C ILE A 25 -3.67 -24.70 29.23
N ALA A 26 -3.71 -23.70 30.11
CA ALA A 26 -4.90 -22.87 30.27
C ALA A 26 -5.07 -22.07 28.98
N ALA A 27 -6.24 -22.19 28.34
CA ALA A 27 -6.59 -21.34 27.22
C ALA A 27 -6.67 -19.88 27.72
N GLU A 28 -5.83 -19.01 27.16
CA GLU A 28 -5.97 -17.57 27.36
C GLU A 28 -7.35 -17.13 26.83
N PRO A 29 -8.07 -16.23 27.52
CA PRO A 29 -9.35 -15.77 27.04
C PRO A 29 -9.11 -15.10 25.68
N ALA A 30 -9.84 -15.54 24.66
CA ALA A 30 -9.84 -14.86 23.37
C ALA A 30 -10.12 -13.38 23.63
N ALA A 31 -9.19 -12.50 23.22
CA ALA A 31 -9.38 -11.07 23.29
C ALA A 31 -10.70 -10.77 22.56
N GLY A 32 -11.74 -10.42 23.32
CA GLY A 32 -13.03 -10.10 22.75
C GLY A 32 -12.86 -8.98 21.73
N GLU A 33 -13.49 -9.12 20.56
CA GLU A 33 -13.47 -8.08 19.53
C GLU A 33 -13.97 -6.77 20.13
N ARG A 34 -13.04 -5.84 20.35
CA ARG A 34 -13.34 -4.53 20.90
C ARG A 34 -13.64 -3.62 19.73
N SER A 35 -14.91 -3.50 19.38
CA SER A 35 -15.37 -2.49 18.44
C SER A 35 -15.34 -1.12 19.13
N VAL A 36 -14.60 -0.19 18.54
CA VAL A 36 -14.57 1.23 18.91
C VAL A 36 -15.22 2.03 17.79
N ALA A 37 -15.91 3.11 18.13
CA ALA A 37 -16.48 3.98 17.09
C ALA A 37 -15.35 4.62 16.28
N LEU A 38 -15.49 4.70 14.95
CA LEU A 38 -14.44 5.20 14.04
C LEU A 38 -13.88 6.56 14.48
N HIS A 39 -14.75 7.49 14.89
CA HIS A 39 -14.32 8.80 15.35
C HIS A 39 -13.43 8.74 16.60
N GLN A 40 -13.66 7.78 17.51
CA GLN A 40 -12.83 7.56 18.69
C GLN A 40 -11.50 6.92 18.31
N ALA A 41 -11.49 6.01 17.35
CA ALA A 41 -10.27 5.40 16.84
C ALA A 41 -9.37 6.44 16.13
N VAL A 42 -9.95 7.28 15.26
CA VAL A 42 -9.21 8.37 14.58
C VAL A 42 -8.69 9.40 15.58
N ALA A 43 -9.49 9.77 16.59
CA ALA A 43 -9.05 10.71 17.64
C ALA A 43 -7.94 10.15 18.54
N ALA A 44 -7.82 8.82 18.61
CA ALA A 44 -6.76 8.15 19.37
C ALA A 44 -5.44 8.03 18.59
N LEU A 45 -5.41 8.38 17.30
CA LEU A 45 -4.18 8.36 16.51
C LEU A 45 -3.19 9.41 17.06
N PRO A 46 -1.93 9.02 17.33
CA PRO A 46 -0.93 9.97 17.79
C PRO A 46 -0.60 10.98 16.70
N VAL A 47 -0.60 12.27 17.05
CA VAL A 47 -0.15 13.32 16.13
C VAL A 47 1.37 13.35 16.14
N ALA A 48 1.97 13.08 14.98
CA ALA A 48 3.41 13.15 14.77
C ALA A 48 3.73 14.16 13.65
N ALA A 49 4.98 14.63 13.62
CA ALA A 49 5.47 15.37 12.47
C ALA A 49 5.49 14.45 11.24
N GLU A 50 5.17 15.01 10.08
CA GLU A 50 5.25 14.31 8.80
C GLU A 50 6.69 13.85 8.52
N ASP A 51 6.88 12.56 8.23
CA ASP A 51 8.14 12.02 7.73
C ASP A 51 8.02 11.72 6.23
N ARG A 52 8.79 12.46 5.43
CA ARG A 52 8.82 12.34 3.97
C ARG A 52 10.00 11.52 3.47
N THR A 53 10.73 10.86 4.36
CA THR A 53 11.92 10.09 3.99
C THR A 53 11.54 8.97 3.01
N GLY A 54 12.11 9.03 1.81
CA GLY A 54 11.81 8.08 0.72
C GLY A 54 10.64 8.48 -0.17
N TYR A 55 9.90 9.54 0.16
CA TYR A 55 8.91 10.12 -0.74
C TYR A 55 9.59 11.06 -1.74
N ASN A 56 9.52 10.74 -3.03
CA ASN A 56 9.93 11.62 -4.11
C ASN A 56 8.81 11.66 -5.15
N ARG A 57 8.15 12.80 -5.29
CA ARG A 57 6.94 12.90 -6.12
C ARG A 57 7.23 12.60 -7.58
N GLU A 58 8.36 13.11 -8.07
CA GLU A 58 8.79 13.04 -9.45
C GLU A 58 9.12 11.60 -9.87
N SER A 59 9.68 10.80 -8.98
CA SER A 59 10.01 9.39 -9.24
C SER A 59 8.90 8.41 -8.83
N SER A 60 8.07 8.76 -7.84
CA SER A 60 7.01 7.88 -7.32
C SER A 60 5.75 7.93 -8.18
N PHE A 61 5.51 9.04 -8.87
CA PHE A 61 4.38 9.21 -9.78
C PHE A 61 4.94 9.52 -11.16
N CYS A 62 5.09 8.47 -11.97
CA CYS A 62 5.36 8.64 -13.40
C CYS A 62 4.35 9.63 -13.99
N GLY A 63 4.80 10.43 -14.95
CA GLY A 63 3.93 11.39 -15.64
C GLY A 63 2.81 10.71 -16.43
N TRP A 64 2.12 11.50 -17.27
CA TRP A 64 1.13 10.97 -18.19
C TRP A 64 1.75 9.94 -19.11
N ILE A 65 1.14 8.75 -19.18
CA ILE A 65 1.57 7.66 -20.04
C ILE A 65 0.47 7.34 -21.05
N ASP A 66 0.89 6.85 -22.20
CA ASP A 66 0.02 6.19 -23.17
C ASP A 66 0.07 4.69 -22.86
N ALA A 67 -0.91 4.21 -22.09
CA ALA A 67 -0.91 2.88 -21.52
C ALA A 67 -1.40 1.80 -22.50
N ASP A 68 -2.26 2.17 -23.44
CA ASP A 68 -2.83 1.28 -24.44
C ASP A 68 -2.20 1.45 -25.84
N HIS A 69 -1.25 2.38 -25.97
CA HIS A 69 -0.46 2.66 -27.17
C HIS A 69 -1.30 3.18 -28.34
N ASP A 70 -2.32 3.99 -28.06
CA ASP A 70 -3.20 4.59 -29.07
C ASP A 70 -2.75 5.99 -29.54
N GLY A 71 -1.74 6.58 -28.87
CA GLY A 71 -1.16 7.89 -29.17
C GLY A 71 -1.67 9.04 -28.29
N CYS A 72 -2.75 8.84 -27.53
CA CYS A 72 -3.15 9.71 -26.46
C CYS A 72 -2.48 9.27 -25.14
N ASP A 73 -2.09 10.24 -24.32
CA ASP A 73 -1.71 9.94 -22.95
C ASP A 73 -2.93 10.07 -22.05
N THR A 74 -2.85 9.52 -20.84
CA THR A 74 -3.95 9.55 -19.86
C THR A 74 -4.49 10.96 -19.62
N ARG A 75 -3.67 12.02 -19.75
CA ARG A 75 -4.17 13.39 -19.61
C ARG A 75 -5.13 13.75 -20.74
N LYS A 76 -4.76 13.45 -21.98
CA LYS A 76 -5.58 13.78 -23.14
C LYS A 76 -6.85 12.94 -23.18
N GLU A 77 -6.77 11.68 -22.76
CA GLU A 77 -7.94 10.82 -22.58
C GLU A 77 -8.94 11.45 -21.61
N VAL A 78 -8.49 11.87 -20.42
CA VAL A 78 -9.35 12.53 -19.43
C VAL A 78 -9.90 13.85 -19.97
N LEU A 79 -9.09 14.64 -20.68
CA LEU A 79 -9.56 15.88 -21.30
C LEU A 79 -10.60 15.64 -22.41
N LEU A 80 -10.57 14.50 -23.09
CA LEU A 80 -11.59 14.14 -24.07
C LEU A 80 -12.89 13.70 -23.39
N GLU A 81 -12.79 12.87 -22.35
CA GLU A 81 -13.95 12.33 -21.62
C GLU A 81 -14.71 13.42 -20.84
N GLU A 82 -13.98 14.32 -20.17
CA GLU A 82 -14.57 15.34 -19.28
C GLU A 82 -14.98 16.63 -20.01
N ALA A 83 -14.87 16.66 -21.35
CA ALA A 83 -15.22 17.84 -22.13
C ALA A 83 -16.75 18.04 -22.17
N VAL A 84 -17.20 19.24 -21.81
CA VAL A 84 -18.59 19.66 -22.01
C VAL A 84 -18.89 19.81 -23.51
N THR A 85 -17.94 20.39 -24.24
CA THR A 85 -17.95 20.42 -25.70
C THR A 85 -16.68 19.73 -26.16
N ALA A 86 -16.82 18.67 -26.96
CA ALA A 86 -15.67 17.87 -27.39
C ALA A 86 -14.68 18.70 -28.23
N PRO A 87 -13.36 18.64 -27.93
CA PRO A 87 -12.34 19.19 -28.79
C PRO A 87 -12.15 18.33 -30.06
N THR A 88 -11.54 18.92 -31.09
CA THR A 88 -11.06 18.15 -32.24
C THR A 88 -9.70 17.53 -31.92
N VAL A 89 -9.53 16.24 -32.24
CA VAL A 89 -8.25 15.53 -32.14
C VAL A 89 -7.52 15.56 -33.48
N THR A 90 -6.24 15.90 -33.46
CA THR A 90 -5.39 15.96 -34.67
C THR A 90 -4.03 15.31 -34.44
N GLY A 91 -3.42 14.78 -35.51
CA GLY A 91 -2.09 14.16 -35.43
C GLY A 91 -2.06 12.98 -34.46
N THR A 92 -1.03 12.92 -33.62
CA THR A 92 -0.84 11.81 -32.66
C THR A 92 -1.80 11.86 -31.47
N CYS A 93 -2.21 13.05 -31.01
CA CYS A 93 -3.36 13.30 -30.11
C CYS A 93 -3.26 14.76 -29.62
N THR A 94 -3.39 15.71 -30.53
CA THR A 94 -3.38 17.15 -30.22
C THR A 94 -4.82 17.64 -30.18
N LEU A 95 -5.24 18.16 -29.02
CA LEU A 95 -6.59 18.68 -28.80
C LEU A 95 -6.67 20.15 -29.21
N THR A 96 -7.65 20.49 -30.04
CA THR A 96 -7.94 21.88 -30.48
C THR A 96 -9.40 22.22 -30.24
N GLY A 97 -9.66 23.37 -29.61
CA GLY A 97 -11.00 23.79 -29.18
C GLY A 97 -11.48 23.03 -27.94
N GLY A 98 -12.79 22.87 -27.83
CA GLY A 98 -13.46 22.23 -26.69
C GLY A 98 -13.75 23.18 -25.54
N THR A 99 -14.56 22.73 -24.58
CA THR A 99 -14.85 23.47 -23.35
C THR A 99 -14.94 22.55 -22.16
N TRP A 100 -14.43 22.98 -21.01
CA TRP A 100 -14.42 22.24 -19.75
C TRP A 100 -14.94 23.11 -18.63
N LEU A 101 -15.66 22.52 -17.68
CA LEU A 101 -16.08 23.19 -16.45
C LEU A 101 -15.11 22.82 -15.33
N SER A 102 -14.47 23.81 -14.72
CA SER A 102 -13.67 23.61 -13.52
C SER A 102 -14.59 23.58 -12.30
N TRP A 103 -14.63 22.43 -11.62
CA TRP A 103 -15.49 22.21 -10.45
C TRP A 103 -15.05 23.00 -9.20
N TYR A 104 -13.79 23.45 -9.17
CA TYR A 104 -13.21 24.11 -7.99
C TYR A 104 -13.59 25.59 -7.89
N ASP A 105 -13.81 26.24 -9.03
CA ASP A 105 -14.04 27.68 -9.15
C ASP A 105 -15.25 28.02 -10.05
N ASP A 106 -16.03 27.01 -10.42
CA ASP A 106 -17.25 27.10 -11.24
C ASP A 106 -17.04 27.89 -12.55
N THR A 107 -15.85 27.73 -13.14
CA THR A 107 -15.44 28.48 -14.33
C THR A 107 -15.33 27.57 -15.54
N THR A 108 -15.97 27.96 -16.65
CA THR A 108 -15.80 27.29 -17.94
C THR A 108 -14.56 27.84 -18.67
N VAL A 109 -13.70 26.93 -19.12
CA VAL A 109 -12.50 27.24 -19.91
C VAL A 109 -12.58 26.60 -21.29
N ASP A 110 -11.99 27.25 -22.29
CA ASP A 110 -11.99 26.84 -23.70
C ASP A 110 -10.61 26.42 -24.22
N ARG A 111 -9.63 26.36 -23.31
CA ARG A 111 -8.26 25.93 -23.60
C ARG A 111 -7.90 24.78 -22.68
N ALA A 112 -7.59 23.62 -23.27
CA ALA A 112 -7.13 22.44 -22.54
C ALA A 112 -5.94 22.72 -21.60
N GLY A 113 -5.02 23.61 -21.99
CA GLY A 113 -3.88 24.02 -21.16
C GLY A 113 -4.21 24.97 -20.00
N ALA A 114 -5.45 25.47 -19.90
CA ALA A 114 -5.92 26.26 -18.76
C ALA A 114 -6.46 25.39 -17.61
N LEU A 115 -6.63 24.09 -17.84
CA LEU A 115 -7.12 23.13 -16.86
C LEU A 115 -5.96 22.29 -16.32
N ASP A 116 -5.99 21.90 -15.06
CA ASP A 116 -5.12 20.87 -14.51
C ASP A 116 -5.93 19.69 -13.95
N ILE A 117 -5.36 18.49 -14.01
CA ILE A 117 -5.98 17.27 -13.48
C ILE A 117 -5.39 17.05 -12.10
N ASN A 118 -6.15 17.49 -11.09
CA ASN A 118 -5.66 17.51 -9.72
C ASN A 118 -5.99 16.22 -8.95
N HIS A 119 -5.13 15.87 -8.00
CA HIS A 119 -5.40 14.85 -6.99
C HIS A 119 -6.19 15.51 -5.84
N VAL A 120 -7.43 15.08 -5.63
CA VAL A 120 -8.33 15.66 -4.61
C VAL A 120 -7.77 15.53 -3.19
N LEU A 121 -7.03 14.45 -2.91
CA LEU A 121 -6.31 14.26 -1.65
C LEU A 121 -4.81 14.15 -1.94
N SER A 122 -4.02 14.97 -1.23
CA SER A 122 -2.56 14.95 -1.38
C SER A 122 -1.96 13.81 -0.56
N VAL A 123 -1.15 12.98 -1.21
CA VAL A 123 -0.51 11.79 -0.64
C VAL A 123 0.41 12.02 0.58
N PRO A 124 1.07 13.18 0.81
CA PRO A 124 2.05 13.20 1.90
C PRO A 124 1.45 12.99 3.30
N ALA A 125 0.16 13.28 3.47
CA ALA A 125 -0.52 13.14 4.75
C ALA A 125 -0.81 11.69 5.18
N THR A 126 -0.61 10.69 4.31
CA THR A 126 -1.07 9.31 4.55
C THR A 126 0.02 8.22 4.55
N SER A 127 1.30 8.59 4.65
CA SER A 127 2.40 7.61 4.71
C SER A 127 2.61 7.08 6.14
N GLU A 128 1.77 6.15 6.59
CA GLU A 128 2.09 5.31 7.75
C GLU A 128 2.89 4.08 7.30
N ARG A 129 4.21 4.05 7.57
CA ARG A 129 4.95 2.78 7.58
C ARG A 129 4.71 2.11 8.93
N GLY A 130 3.85 1.09 8.93
CA GLY A 130 3.79 0.11 10.00
C GLY A 130 5.17 -0.55 10.19
N ASN A 131 5.65 -0.53 11.42
CA ASN A 131 6.77 -1.34 11.89
C ASN A 131 6.23 -2.61 12.55
#